data_AF-A0A7I4AE43-F1
#
_entry.id   AF-A0A7I4AE43-F1
#
_cell.length_a   1.000
_cell.length_b   1.000
_cell.length_c   1.000
_cell.angle_alpha   90.00
_cell.angle_beta   90.00
_cell.angle_gamma   90.00
#
_symmetry.space_group_name_H-M   'P 1'
#
loop_
_entity.id
_entity.type
_entity.pdbx_description
1 polymer ?
#
loop_
_entity_poly.entity_id
_entity_poly.type
_entity_poly.pdbx_seq_one_letter_code
_entity_poly.pdbx_strand_id
1 'polypeptide(L)'
;MTTSSNGFSQREGKLVVTALALAVMFLMCGSVEASRLLGSLASAAANISSTPPPPDSNTSKVPIEAGAPHANRESDVLTLAPAPSVAPDADDLYSYQPTPQPESGDDSFMVHSTTVSAMQVGLGEGSNQCTYTIITSTGDIEGAGTQADVNVEFFDRFGASVLFVGLKSQNRNFNRGATDTFTVLGDCLQNICRMRLSHDDAGHNPSWFVNTVTISVQYQTRVFNVYEWLAKDEPPRSLSRTINSCPA
;
A
#
# COMPACT_ATOMS: atom_id res chain seq x y z
N MET A 1 31.87 -38.09 -31.06
CA MET A 1 32.21 -37.92 -29.63
C MET A 1 31.38 -36.77 -29.09
N THR A 2 30.47 -37.05 -28.17
CA THR A 2 29.53 -36.11 -27.55
C THR A 2 29.91 -35.86 -26.08
N THR A 3 29.88 -34.60 -25.65
CA THR A 3 29.77 -34.11 -24.25
C THR A 3 29.21 -32.68 -24.36
N SER A 4 28.06 -32.22 -23.86
CA SER A 4 27.21 -32.47 -22.67
C SER A 4 27.87 -32.16 -21.32
N SER A 5 27.62 -30.96 -20.79
CA SER A 5 27.12 -30.74 -19.42
C SER A 5 27.08 -29.24 -19.06
N ASN A 6 25.93 -28.75 -18.56
CA ASN A 6 25.86 -27.88 -17.38
C ASN A 6 24.38 -27.66 -17.00
N GLY A 7 23.85 -28.59 -16.18
CA GLY A 7 22.57 -28.45 -15.49
C GLY A 7 22.83 -28.50 -13.99
N PHE A 8 23.03 -27.34 -13.37
CA PHE A 8 23.14 -27.21 -11.92
C PHE A 8 21.76 -27.51 -11.30
N SER A 9 21.70 -28.58 -10.51
CA SER A 9 20.48 -29.25 -10.07
C SER A 9 19.66 -28.39 -9.09
N GLN A 10 18.49 -27.93 -9.53
CA GLN A 10 17.45 -27.26 -8.74
C GLN A 10 16.92 -28.06 -7.51
N ARG A 11 17.47 -29.25 -7.23
CA ARG A 11 17.01 -30.13 -6.15
C ARG A 11 17.74 -29.90 -4.82
N GLU A 12 18.95 -29.35 -4.83
CA GLU A 12 19.72 -29.17 -3.58
C GLU A 12 19.32 -27.89 -2.81
N GLY A 13 18.87 -26.83 -3.50
CA GLY A 13 18.46 -25.58 -2.86
C GLY A 13 17.19 -25.68 -2.01
N LYS A 14 16.24 -26.56 -2.36
CA LYS A 14 15.01 -26.75 -1.59
C LYS A 14 15.26 -27.47 -0.26
N LEU A 15 16.23 -28.37 -0.22
CA LEU A 15 16.52 -29.16 0.97
C LEU A 15 17.17 -28.30 2.09
N VAL A 16 18.05 -27.37 1.69
CA VAL A 16 18.74 -26.46 2.62
C VAL A 16 17.79 -25.42 3.23
N VAL A 17 16.85 -24.87 2.44
CA VAL A 17 15.86 -23.90 2.93
C VAL A 17 14.88 -24.53 3.92
N THR A 18 14.53 -25.81 3.71
CA THR A 18 13.60 -26.54 4.59
C THR A 18 14.25 -26.88 5.95
N ALA A 19 15.54 -27.23 5.95
CA ALA A 19 16.30 -27.53 7.17
C ALA A 19 16.51 -26.28 8.06
N LEU A 20 16.75 -25.11 7.43
CA LEU A 20 16.86 -23.83 8.14
C LEU A 20 15.53 -23.39 8.77
N ALA A 21 14.40 -23.58 8.09
CA ALA A 21 13.09 -23.27 8.64
C ALA A 21 12.75 -24.12 9.89
N LEU A 22 13.12 -25.41 9.88
CA LEU A 22 12.95 -26.30 11.04
C LEU A 22 13.86 -25.91 12.21
N ALA A 23 15.13 -25.56 11.95
CA ALA A 23 16.06 -25.14 12.99
C ALA A 23 15.64 -23.81 13.66
N VAL A 24 15.07 -22.87 12.89
CA VAL A 24 14.54 -21.60 13.43
C VAL A 24 13.27 -21.85 14.27
N MET A 25 12.41 -22.79 13.88
CA MET A 25 11.26 -23.18 14.71
C MET A 25 11.66 -23.84 16.03
N PHE A 26 12.75 -24.62 16.05
CA PHE A 26 13.30 -25.21 17.28
C PHE A 26 13.95 -24.19 18.22
N LEU A 27 14.48 -23.08 17.69
CA LEU A 27 15.11 -22.03 18.49
C LEU A 27 14.11 -21.02 19.08
N MET A 28 12.94 -20.84 18.45
CA MET A 28 11.94 -19.85 18.86
C MET A 28 10.84 -20.41 19.77
N CYS A 29 10.69 -21.73 19.87
CA CYS A 29 9.70 -22.38 20.73
C CYS A 29 10.43 -23.11 21.87
N GLY A 30 10.48 -22.47 23.05
CA GLY A 30 11.01 -23.08 24.26
C GLY A 30 10.45 -24.48 24.50
N SER A 31 11.33 -25.39 24.89
CA SER A 31 11.14 -26.83 25.02
C SER A 31 9.97 -27.26 25.91
N VAL A 32 8.72 -27.27 25.42
CA VAL A 32 7.66 -28.16 25.95
C VAL A 32 6.63 -28.64 24.90
N GLU A 33 6.37 -27.95 23.79
CA GLU A 33 5.21 -28.31 22.92
C GLU A 33 5.53 -29.01 21.58
N ALA A 34 6.80 -29.29 21.29
CA ALA A 34 7.22 -29.98 20.06
C ALA A 34 6.81 -31.47 19.99
N SER A 35 6.30 -32.09 21.06
CA SER A 35 5.92 -33.51 21.07
C SER A 35 4.55 -33.82 20.46
N ARG A 36 3.73 -32.81 20.12
CA ARG A 36 2.40 -33.04 19.52
C ARG A 36 2.33 -32.96 17.99
N LEU A 37 3.39 -32.52 17.31
CA LEU A 37 3.40 -32.37 15.85
C LEU A 37 4.07 -33.52 15.09
N LEU A 38 4.75 -34.45 15.77
CA LEU A 38 5.33 -35.64 15.13
C LEU A 38 4.34 -36.83 14.99
N GLY A 39 3.13 -36.72 15.52
CA GLY A 39 2.10 -37.78 15.45
C GLY A 39 1.17 -37.73 14.23
N SER A 40 1.19 -36.66 13.42
CA SER A 40 0.19 -36.45 12.36
C SER A 40 0.72 -36.55 10.92
N LEU A 41 1.96 -36.98 10.71
CA LEU A 41 2.55 -37.10 9.36
C LEU A 41 2.72 -38.54 8.84
N ALA A 42 2.23 -39.54 9.57
CA ALA A 42 2.34 -40.96 9.19
C ALA A 42 1.12 -41.53 8.43
N SER A 43 0.27 -40.71 7.80
CA SER A 43 -0.90 -41.21 7.04
C SER A 43 -1.15 -40.55 5.69
N ALA A 44 -0.12 -39.98 5.06
CA ALA A 44 -0.24 -39.42 3.70
C ALA A 44 0.99 -39.76 2.83
N ALA A 45 1.37 -41.03 2.80
CA ALA A 45 2.39 -41.54 1.88
C ALA A 45 2.03 -42.95 1.40
N ALA A 46 0.88 -43.08 0.75
CA ALA A 46 0.51 -44.27 -0.03
C ALA A 46 -0.58 -43.91 -1.06
N ASN A 47 -0.20 -43.22 -2.13
CA ASN A 47 -0.84 -43.34 -3.45
C ASN A 47 -0.14 -42.41 -4.47
N ILE A 48 0.93 -42.91 -5.09
CA ILE A 48 1.44 -42.40 -6.36
C ILE A 48 1.60 -43.62 -7.28
N SER A 49 0.60 -43.91 -8.10
CA SER A 49 0.78 -44.63 -9.37
C SER A 49 -0.55 -44.66 -10.16
N SER A 50 -0.74 -43.69 -11.06
CA SER A 50 -1.42 -43.89 -12.36
C SER A 50 -1.56 -42.54 -13.08
N THR A 51 -0.72 -42.29 -14.07
CA THR A 51 -0.92 -41.22 -15.06
C THR A 51 -1.85 -41.72 -16.17
N PRO A 52 -2.89 -40.99 -16.58
CA PRO A 52 -3.72 -41.36 -17.73
C PRO A 52 -3.04 -41.02 -19.06
N PRO A 53 -3.30 -41.80 -20.14
CA PRO A 53 -2.75 -41.56 -21.48
C PRO A 53 -3.46 -40.41 -22.24
N PRO A 54 -2.83 -39.85 -23.29
CA PRO A 54 -3.39 -38.77 -24.09
C PRO A 54 -4.52 -39.24 -25.02
N PRO A 55 -5.47 -38.36 -25.40
CA PRO A 55 -6.57 -38.71 -26.29
C PRO A 55 -6.14 -38.74 -27.77
N ASP A 56 -6.56 -39.81 -28.45
CA ASP A 56 -6.28 -40.09 -29.86
C ASP A 56 -7.02 -39.17 -30.83
N SER A 57 -6.36 -38.93 -31.96
CA SER A 57 -6.90 -38.29 -33.15
C SER A 57 -7.61 -39.32 -34.05
N ASN A 58 -8.81 -38.96 -34.56
CA ASN A 58 -9.28 -39.13 -35.96
C ASN A 58 -10.77 -39.58 -36.12
N THR A 59 -11.52 -38.70 -36.83
CA THR A 59 -12.66 -38.85 -37.78
C THR A 59 -14.03 -39.50 -37.45
N SER A 60 -15.09 -38.69 -37.59
CA SER A 60 -16.15 -38.77 -38.65
C SER A 60 -17.14 -37.58 -38.47
N LYS A 61 -17.19 -36.55 -39.34
CA LYS A 61 -17.97 -36.42 -40.61
C LYS A 61 -19.46 -36.76 -40.42
N VAL A 62 -20.43 -35.82 -40.45
CA VAL A 62 -21.20 -35.23 -41.60
C VAL A 62 -22.48 -34.57 -40.98
N PRO A 63 -23.31 -33.68 -41.59
CA PRO A 63 -23.14 -32.60 -42.59
C PRO A 63 -23.63 -31.21 -42.09
N ILE A 64 -23.30 -30.20 -42.90
CA ILE A 64 -23.81 -28.82 -42.90
C ILE A 64 -25.18 -28.77 -43.59
N GLU A 65 -26.14 -28.05 -43.01
CA GLU A 65 -27.31 -27.55 -43.74
C GLU A 65 -27.35 -26.02 -43.69
N ALA A 66 -27.50 -25.43 -44.87
CA ALA A 66 -27.48 -24.01 -45.14
C ALA A 66 -28.92 -23.46 -45.15
N GLY A 67 -29.10 -22.27 -44.59
CA GLY A 67 -30.33 -21.49 -44.69
C GLY A 67 -30.08 -20.03 -44.34
N ALA A 68 -29.80 -19.22 -45.36
CA ALA A 68 -29.74 -17.76 -45.30
C ALA A 68 -31.18 -17.15 -45.45
N PRO A 69 -31.34 -15.84 -45.72
CA PRO A 69 -31.16 -14.70 -44.83
C PRO A 69 -32.44 -13.82 -44.75
N HIS A 70 -32.58 -12.97 -43.72
CA HIS A 70 -33.48 -11.81 -43.75
C HIS A 70 -32.95 -10.79 -42.72
N ALA A 71 -32.23 -9.75 -43.13
CA ALA A 71 -32.70 -8.50 -43.74
C ALA A 71 -33.39 -7.55 -42.74
N ASN A 72 -32.61 -6.51 -42.39
CA ASN A 72 -33.01 -5.11 -42.20
C ASN A 72 -33.75 -4.76 -40.91
N ARG A 73 -33.30 -3.71 -40.20
CA ARG A 73 -33.97 -2.40 -40.19
C ARG A 73 -33.36 -1.45 -39.13
N GLU A 74 -32.84 -0.32 -39.64
CA GLU A 74 -32.85 1.08 -39.13
C GLU A 74 -32.37 1.32 -37.68
N SER A 75 -31.26 2.01 -37.44
CA SER A 75 -31.00 3.47 -37.63
C SER A 75 -31.80 4.38 -36.69
N ASP A 76 -31.66 4.23 -35.37
CA ASP A 76 -32.03 5.29 -34.43
C ASP A 76 -30.84 6.23 -34.20
N VAL A 77 -30.85 7.28 -35.01
CA VAL A 77 -30.02 8.48 -34.91
C VAL A 77 -30.51 9.31 -33.71
N LEU A 78 -29.82 9.22 -32.58
CA LEU A 78 -30.01 10.18 -31.50
C LEU A 78 -29.47 11.55 -31.94
N THR A 79 -30.38 12.43 -32.32
CA THR A 79 -30.11 13.82 -32.68
C THR A 79 -29.75 14.58 -31.41
N LEU A 80 -28.46 14.89 -31.23
CA LEU A 80 -27.97 15.81 -30.20
C LEU A 80 -28.39 17.24 -30.58
N ALA A 81 -29.20 17.87 -29.73
CA ALA A 81 -29.47 19.30 -29.82
C ALA A 81 -28.18 20.10 -29.51
N PRO A 82 -27.90 21.21 -30.21
CA PRO A 82 -26.75 22.05 -29.92
C PRO A 82 -26.94 22.82 -28.60
N ALA A 83 -25.93 22.76 -27.74
CA ALA A 83 -25.81 23.61 -26.56
C ALA A 83 -25.62 25.08 -26.97
N PRO A 84 -26.22 26.06 -26.27
CA PRO A 84 -25.99 27.47 -26.55
C PRO A 84 -24.58 27.88 -26.13
N SER A 85 -23.84 28.41 -27.11
CA SER A 85 -22.57 29.11 -26.96
C SER A 85 -22.78 30.41 -26.17
N VAL A 86 -22.28 30.46 -24.93
CA VAL A 86 -22.06 31.71 -24.20
C VAL A 86 -20.56 31.93 -24.13
N ALA A 87 -20.11 32.95 -24.84
CA ALA A 87 -18.72 33.42 -24.83
C ALA A 87 -18.37 34.08 -23.48
N PRO A 88 -17.08 34.11 -23.09
CA PRO A 88 -16.64 34.76 -21.87
C PRO A 88 -16.59 36.28 -22.04
N ASP A 89 -17.25 37.01 -21.13
CA ASP A 89 -16.97 38.42 -20.92
C ASP A 89 -15.55 38.53 -20.32
N ALA A 90 -14.64 39.09 -21.11
CA ALA A 90 -13.38 39.63 -20.68
C ALA A 90 -13.63 41.04 -20.16
N ASP A 91 -13.28 41.28 -18.89
CA ASP A 91 -12.77 42.55 -18.34
C ASP A 91 -12.87 42.48 -16.81
N ASP A 92 -11.78 42.10 -16.13
CA ASP A 92 -11.16 43.04 -15.20
C ASP A 92 -9.80 42.56 -14.68
N LEU A 93 -8.86 43.49 -14.71
CA LEU A 93 -7.43 43.30 -14.46
C LEU A 93 -7.14 43.05 -12.97
N TYR A 94 -6.51 41.91 -12.70
CA TYR A 94 -5.91 41.58 -11.41
C TYR A 94 -4.63 42.41 -11.21
N SER A 95 -4.69 43.45 -10.38
CA SER A 95 -3.53 44.25 -9.99
C SER A 95 -2.66 43.50 -8.98
N TYR A 96 -1.49 43.04 -9.44
CA TYR A 96 -0.44 42.44 -8.62
C TYR A 96 0.40 43.55 -7.96
N GLN A 97 0.41 43.65 -6.62
CA GLN A 97 1.41 44.45 -5.90
C GLN A 97 2.44 43.50 -5.24
N PRO A 98 3.76 43.70 -5.44
CA PRO A 98 4.77 42.91 -4.76
C PRO A 98 4.97 43.41 -3.32
N THR A 99 4.87 42.51 -2.34
CA THR A 99 5.32 42.75 -0.95
C THR A 99 6.84 42.64 -0.82
N PRO A 100 7.47 43.42 0.08
CA PRO A 100 8.92 43.52 0.20
C PRO A 100 9.56 42.28 0.86
N GLN A 101 10.72 41.87 0.33
CA GLN A 101 11.60 40.87 0.94
C GLN A 101 12.29 41.43 2.20
N PRO A 102 12.45 40.63 3.27
CA PRO A 102 13.47 40.89 4.28
C PRO A 102 14.82 40.28 3.88
N GLU A 103 15.85 41.06 4.19
CA GLU A 103 17.25 40.92 3.83
C GLU A 103 17.99 39.76 4.53
N SER A 104 19.12 39.40 3.92
CA SER A 104 20.14 38.48 4.39
C SER A 104 20.70 38.81 5.78
N GLY A 105 20.76 37.80 6.65
CA GLY A 105 21.64 37.77 7.82
C GLY A 105 22.26 36.39 7.93
N ASP A 106 23.55 36.31 7.63
CA ASP A 106 24.42 35.19 7.89
C ASP A 106 24.86 35.17 9.35
N ASP A 107 24.77 34.01 10.01
CA ASP A 107 25.73 33.62 11.04
C ASP A 107 25.70 32.10 11.20
N SER A 108 26.83 31.48 10.89
CA SER A 108 27.05 30.03 10.96
C SER A 108 27.59 29.61 12.33
N PHE A 109 26.99 28.59 12.97
CA PHE A 109 27.74 27.64 13.83
C PHE A 109 27.00 26.31 14.11
N MET A 110 27.45 25.26 13.42
CA MET A 110 27.61 23.81 13.75
C MET A 110 27.31 23.40 15.22
N VAL A 111 26.72 22.26 15.64
CA VAL A 111 26.36 20.91 15.12
C VAL A 111 25.28 20.38 16.09
N HIS A 112 24.27 19.60 15.68
CA HIS A 112 23.80 18.42 16.45
C HIS A 112 23.03 17.44 15.53
N SER A 113 23.37 16.16 15.65
CA SER A 113 22.75 15.00 15.00
C SER A 113 21.21 15.08 14.98
N THR A 114 20.59 14.92 13.81
CA THR A 114 19.13 14.98 13.65
C THR A 114 18.55 13.61 13.32
N THR A 115 17.84 13.04 14.29
CA THR A 115 16.69 12.17 14.04
C THR A 115 15.54 13.03 13.50
N VAL A 116 14.77 12.50 12.55
CA VAL A 116 13.62 13.22 11.96
C VAL A 116 12.52 13.31 13.02
N SER A 117 12.29 14.50 13.57
CA SER A 117 11.23 14.78 14.53
C SER A 117 10.04 15.41 13.81
N ALA A 118 8.87 14.78 13.91
CA ALA A 118 7.62 15.47 13.63
C ALA A 118 7.46 16.57 14.70
N MET A 119 7.26 17.83 14.27
CA MET A 119 7.13 18.97 15.18
C MET A 119 5.81 18.85 15.97
N GLN A 120 5.90 18.63 17.28
CA GLN A 120 4.73 18.50 18.17
C GLN A 120 4.43 19.82 18.89
N VAL A 121 3.17 20.27 18.82
CA VAL A 121 2.65 21.36 19.64
C VAL A 121 1.93 20.72 20.84
N GLY A 122 2.49 20.85 22.04
CA GLY A 122 1.85 20.37 23.28
C GLY A 122 2.69 20.67 24.53
N LEU A 123 2.12 21.43 25.46
CA LEU A 123 2.68 21.76 26.78
C LEU A 123 2.36 20.63 27.78
N GLY A 124 3.35 20.02 28.44
CA GLY A 124 3.13 19.12 29.58
C GLY A 124 4.36 18.31 30.02
N GLU A 125 4.71 18.41 31.31
CA GLU A 125 5.78 17.67 31.98
C GLU A 125 5.60 16.14 31.92
N GLY A 126 6.69 15.41 31.66
CA GLY A 126 6.75 13.94 31.72
C GLY A 126 6.38 13.25 30.41
N SER A 127 7.16 13.48 29.34
CA SER A 127 6.88 12.94 28.01
C SER A 127 7.06 11.41 27.99
N ASN A 128 5.96 10.67 28.19
CA ASN A 128 5.88 9.24 27.92
C ASN A 128 5.91 9.02 26.41
N GLN A 129 7.10 9.13 25.82
CA GLN A 129 7.31 8.96 24.38
C GLN A 129 7.55 7.51 24.02
N CYS A 130 7.02 7.14 22.88
CA CYS A 130 7.15 5.83 22.27
C CYS A 130 7.74 5.95 20.88
N THR A 131 8.53 4.95 20.50
CA THR A 131 8.94 4.76 19.12
C THR A 131 7.87 3.99 18.38
N TYR A 132 7.40 4.59 17.29
CA TYR A 132 6.43 4.02 16.37
C TYR A 132 7.14 3.56 15.11
N THR A 133 6.76 2.38 14.61
CA THR A 133 7.06 1.94 13.25
C THR A 133 5.77 1.98 12.45
N ILE A 134 5.71 2.89 11.47
CA ILE A 134 4.60 3.03 10.53
C ILE A 134 5.04 2.42 9.20
N ILE A 135 4.22 1.53 8.64
CA ILE A 135 4.46 0.92 7.34
C ILE A 135 3.26 1.24 6.44
N THR A 136 3.50 1.92 5.32
CA THR A 136 2.47 2.17 4.30
C THR A 136 2.68 1.24 3.12
N SER A 137 1.60 0.71 2.56
CA SER A 137 1.61 -0.04 1.31
C SER A 137 0.81 0.73 0.26
N THR A 138 1.48 1.09 -0.83
CA THR A 138 0.87 1.79 -1.97
C THR A 138 0.38 0.78 -3.00
N GLY A 139 -0.76 1.04 -3.62
CA GLY A 139 -1.34 0.19 -4.66
C GLY A 139 -0.40 -0.02 -5.85
N ASP A 140 -0.49 -1.19 -6.48
CA ASP A 140 0.19 -1.47 -7.75
C ASP A 140 -0.74 -1.20 -8.95
N ILE A 141 -1.37 -0.03 -8.95
CA ILE A 141 -2.22 0.46 -10.05
C ILE A 141 -1.63 1.72 -10.66
N GLU A 142 -1.89 1.98 -11.93
CA GLU A 142 -1.32 3.13 -12.63
C GLU A 142 -1.64 4.44 -11.89
N GLY A 143 -0.66 5.35 -11.80
CA GLY A 143 -0.82 6.63 -11.11
C GLY A 143 -0.88 6.56 -9.57
N ALA A 144 -0.82 5.36 -8.96
CA ALA A 144 -1.04 5.17 -7.52
C ALA A 144 -0.06 5.87 -6.58
N GLY A 145 1.09 6.35 -7.06
CA GLY A 145 2.13 6.92 -6.19
C GLY A 145 2.05 8.44 -6.09
N THR A 146 2.44 9.00 -4.94
CA THR A 146 2.29 10.43 -4.66
C THR A 146 3.60 11.15 -4.37
N GLN A 147 3.62 12.46 -4.63
CA GLN A 147 4.67 13.39 -4.20
C GLN A 147 4.22 14.36 -3.11
N ALA A 148 2.95 14.26 -2.68
CA ALA A 148 2.37 15.09 -1.64
C ALA A 148 2.94 14.75 -0.26
N ASP A 149 2.85 15.70 0.67
CA ASP A 149 3.27 15.46 2.05
C ASP A 149 2.17 14.69 2.79
N VAL A 150 2.51 13.48 3.23
CA VAL A 150 1.58 12.55 3.89
C VAL A 150 1.62 12.73 5.41
N ASN A 151 0.43 12.86 5.99
CA ASN A 151 0.20 12.98 7.43
C ASN A 151 -0.64 11.80 7.92
N VAL A 152 -0.33 11.29 9.11
CA VAL A 152 -1.16 10.27 9.76
C VAL A 152 -1.36 10.60 11.23
N GLU A 153 -2.61 10.51 11.68
CA GLU A 153 -2.97 10.64 13.08
C GLU A 153 -3.54 9.30 13.57
N PHE A 154 -3.03 8.81 14.69
CA PHE A 154 -3.56 7.61 15.35
C PHE A 154 -4.28 8.02 16.63
N PHE A 155 -5.32 7.26 16.97
CA PHE A 155 -6.07 7.45 18.20
C PHE A 155 -6.22 6.13 18.93
N ASP A 156 -6.19 6.21 20.25
CA ASP A 156 -6.53 5.11 21.12
C ASP A 156 -8.01 5.07 21.49
N ARG A 157 -8.39 4.04 22.25
CA ARG A 157 -9.78 3.84 22.69
C ARG A 157 -10.26 4.86 23.74
N PHE A 158 -9.33 5.59 24.36
CA PHE A 158 -9.61 6.59 25.38
C PHE A 158 -9.71 8.00 24.79
N GLY A 159 -9.43 8.15 23.50
CA GLY A 159 -9.49 9.41 22.78
C GLY A 159 -8.18 10.18 22.75
N ALA A 160 -7.08 9.63 23.29
CA ALA A 160 -5.76 10.20 23.10
C ALA A 160 -5.32 10.00 21.64
N SER A 161 -4.57 10.96 21.10
CA SER A 161 -4.06 10.90 19.72
C SER A 161 -2.60 11.32 19.59
N VAL A 162 -1.98 10.90 18.49
CA VAL A 162 -0.65 11.34 18.08
C VAL A 162 -0.67 11.59 16.57
N LEU A 163 -0.22 12.78 16.17
CA LEU A 163 -0.15 13.22 14.78
C LEU A 163 1.29 13.22 14.29
N PHE A 164 1.53 12.54 13.17
CA PHE A 164 2.79 12.58 12.44
C PHE A 164 2.59 13.32 11.12
N VAL A 165 3.31 14.43 10.96
CA VAL A 165 3.23 15.32 9.78
C VAL A 165 4.42 15.04 8.87
N GLY A 166 4.18 14.99 7.55
CA GLY A 166 5.24 14.90 6.54
C GLY A 166 6.08 13.63 6.65
N LEU A 167 5.44 12.46 6.69
CA LEU A 167 6.13 11.17 6.72
C LEU A 167 7.12 11.05 5.54
N LYS A 168 8.41 11.02 5.88
CA LYS A 168 9.51 10.93 4.90
C LYS A 168 10.62 10.03 5.41
N SER A 169 11.29 9.36 4.48
CA SER A 169 12.50 8.57 4.68
C SER A 169 13.64 9.12 3.82
N GLN A 170 14.81 8.45 3.83
CA GLN A 170 15.94 8.84 2.97
C GLN A 170 15.69 8.57 1.48
N ASN A 171 14.73 7.70 1.15
CA ASN A 171 14.39 7.36 -0.23
C ASN A 171 13.10 8.08 -0.66
N ARG A 172 12.87 8.14 -1.98
CA ARG A 172 11.59 8.61 -2.52
C ARG A 172 10.46 7.67 -2.07
N ASN A 173 9.55 8.15 -1.24
CA ASN A 173 8.47 7.36 -0.65
C ASN A 173 7.22 7.32 -1.53
N PHE A 174 6.28 6.45 -1.14
CA PHE A 174 4.92 6.36 -1.67
C PHE A 174 4.86 6.12 -3.18
N ASN A 175 5.82 5.36 -3.70
CA ASN A 175 5.80 4.96 -5.11
C ASN A 175 4.75 3.85 -5.33
N ARG A 176 4.18 3.81 -6.54
CA ARG A 176 3.32 2.70 -6.99
C ARG A 176 3.95 1.34 -6.66
N GLY A 177 3.18 0.46 -6.02
CA GLY A 177 3.58 -0.88 -5.61
C GLY A 177 4.63 -0.95 -4.50
N ALA A 178 5.08 0.18 -3.96
CA ALA A 178 6.08 0.22 -2.90
C ALA A 178 5.47 0.05 -1.51
N THR A 179 6.32 -0.41 -0.60
CA THR A 179 6.07 -0.41 0.84
C THR A 179 7.13 0.45 1.50
N ASP A 180 6.70 1.43 2.28
CA ASP A 180 7.58 2.40 2.94
C ASP A 180 7.47 2.27 4.45
N THR A 181 8.60 2.35 5.15
CA THR A 181 8.68 2.22 6.61
C THR A 181 9.23 3.50 7.21
N PHE A 182 8.56 4.00 8.25
CA PHE A 182 8.91 5.21 8.99
C PHE A 182 9.05 4.88 10.47
N THR A 183 10.14 5.34 11.08
CA THR A 183 10.38 5.23 12.52
C THR A 183 10.32 6.63 13.13
N VAL A 184 9.31 6.88 13.96
CA VAL A 184 9.01 8.22 14.50
C VAL A 184 8.77 8.15 16.01
N LEU A 185 9.03 9.26 16.70
CA LEU A 185 8.75 9.41 18.14
C LEU A 185 7.47 10.22 18.33
N GLY A 186 6.68 9.84 19.32
CA GLY A 186 5.49 10.59 19.73
C GLY A 186 4.95 10.09 21.07
N ASP A 187 3.90 10.72 21.58
CA ASP A 187 3.28 10.30 22.84
C ASP A 187 2.78 8.86 22.76
N CYS A 188 3.02 8.07 23.80
CA CYS A 188 2.60 6.68 23.88
C CYS A 188 1.06 6.55 23.90
N LEU A 189 0.51 5.88 22.89
CA LEU A 189 -0.89 5.46 22.83
C LEU A 189 -1.06 4.03 23.32
N GLN A 190 -2.26 3.67 23.78
CA GLN A 190 -2.60 2.33 24.28
C GLN A 190 -3.85 1.77 23.60
N ASN A 191 -3.73 0.66 22.88
CA ASN A 191 -4.80 0.06 22.08
C ASN A 191 -5.25 0.97 20.95
N ILE A 192 -4.34 1.26 20.02
CA ILE A 192 -4.62 2.06 18.83
C ILE A 192 -5.75 1.40 18.04
N CYS A 193 -6.82 2.15 17.82
CA CYS A 193 -8.05 1.63 17.23
C CYS A 193 -8.64 2.52 16.15
N ARG A 194 -8.12 3.73 15.96
CA ARG A 194 -8.56 4.64 14.89
C ARG A 194 -7.36 5.32 14.25
N MET A 195 -7.50 5.61 12.96
CA MET A 195 -6.50 6.29 12.16
C MET A 195 -7.19 7.34 11.29
N ARG A 196 -6.53 8.48 11.09
CA ARG A 196 -6.80 9.44 10.02
C ARG A 196 -5.54 9.57 9.17
N LEU A 197 -5.64 9.19 7.89
CA LEU A 197 -4.59 9.34 6.90
C LEU A 197 -4.96 10.51 5.97
N SER A 198 -4.01 11.36 5.61
CA SER A 198 -4.24 12.50 4.72
C SER A 198 -2.97 12.95 4.00
N HIS A 199 -3.12 13.72 2.93
CA HIS A 199 -2.01 14.43 2.29
C HIS A 199 -2.43 15.86 1.91
N ASP A 200 -1.45 16.70 1.56
CA ASP A 200 -1.64 18.13 1.27
C ASP A 200 -1.98 18.46 -0.21
N ASP A 201 -2.12 17.43 -1.05
CA ASP A 201 -2.38 17.55 -2.50
C ASP A 201 -1.30 18.30 -3.29
N ALA A 202 -0.09 18.45 -2.73
CA ALA A 202 1.01 19.13 -3.41
C ALA A 202 1.75 18.24 -4.43
N GLY A 203 2.47 18.87 -5.36
CA GLY A 203 3.29 18.19 -6.37
C GLY A 203 2.58 17.93 -7.69
N HIS A 204 3.27 17.25 -8.62
CA HIS A 204 2.75 17.01 -9.97
C HIS A 204 1.78 15.82 -10.06
N ASN A 205 1.91 14.85 -9.16
CA ASN A 205 1.00 13.71 -9.04
C ASN A 205 0.62 13.52 -7.57
N PRO A 206 -0.37 14.27 -7.06
CA PRO A 206 -0.75 14.20 -5.65
C PRO A 206 -1.62 12.98 -5.32
N SER A 207 -2.30 12.41 -6.32
CA SER A 207 -3.19 11.26 -6.16
C SER A 207 -2.44 10.05 -5.62
N TRP A 208 -3.03 9.38 -4.64
CA TRP A 208 -2.40 8.26 -3.94
C TRP A 208 -3.39 7.12 -3.73
N PHE A 209 -3.11 5.94 -4.27
CA PHE A 209 -3.90 4.75 -3.92
C PHE A 209 -3.22 3.97 -2.81
N VAL A 210 -3.91 3.84 -1.68
CA VAL A 210 -3.35 3.22 -0.47
C VAL A 210 -3.98 1.87 -0.25
N ASN A 211 -3.17 0.81 -0.12
CA ASN A 211 -3.67 -0.50 0.28
C ASN A 211 -3.90 -0.55 1.79
N THR A 212 -2.83 -0.34 2.56
CA THR A 212 -2.85 -0.53 4.01
C THR A 212 -1.89 0.43 4.71
N VAL A 213 -2.19 0.74 5.97
CA VAL A 213 -1.25 1.35 6.92
C VAL A 213 -1.14 0.43 8.14
N THR A 214 0.08 0.01 8.46
CA THR A 214 0.40 -0.77 9.66
C THR A 214 1.12 0.11 10.65
N ILE A 215 0.72 0.05 11.92
CA ILE A 215 1.37 0.76 13.01
C ILE A 215 1.80 -0.23 14.08
N SER A 216 3.06 -0.14 14.50
CA SER A 216 3.61 -0.92 15.60
C SER A 216 4.20 0.02 16.65
N VAL A 217 3.84 -0.19 17.91
CA VAL A 217 4.36 0.53 19.07
C VAL A 217 4.49 -0.42 20.25
N GLN A 218 5.68 -0.48 20.86
CA GLN A 218 6.00 -1.45 21.92
C GLN A 218 5.63 -2.90 21.49
N TYR A 219 4.63 -3.50 22.15
CA TYR A 219 4.13 -4.86 21.89
C TYR A 219 2.78 -4.90 21.15
N GLN A 220 2.34 -3.76 20.61
CA GLN A 220 1.06 -3.64 19.90
C GLN A 220 1.30 -3.37 18.42
N THR A 221 0.64 -4.15 17.56
CA THR A 221 0.61 -3.93 16.11
C THR A 221 -0.84 -3.87 15.63
N ARG A 222 -1.14 -2.90 14.77
CA ARG A 222 -2.45 -2.73 14.16
C ARG A 222 -2.32 -2.48 12.67
N VAL A 223 -3.20 -3.11 11.89
CA VAL A 223 -3.33 -2.88 10.45
C VAL A 223 -4.64 -2.18 10.17
N PHE A 224 -4.59 -1.13 9.36
CA PHE A 224 -5.72 -0.42 8.81
C PHE A 224 -5.80 -0.71 7.31
N ASN A 225 -6.87 -1.38 6.88
CA ASN A 225 -7.15 -1.66 5.47
C ASN A 225 -7.81 -0.44 4.84
N VAL A 226 -7.13 0.21 3.89
CA VAL A 226 -7.59 1.44 3.25
C VAL A 226 -8.24 1.14 1.89
N TYR A 227 -7.48 0.55 0.96
CA TYR A 227 -7.89 0.19 -0.41
C TYR A 227 -8.74 1.26 -1.13
N GLU A 228 -8.28 2.50 -1.08
CA GLU A 228 -9.02 3.67 -1.57
C GLU A 228 -8.06 4.72 -2.14
N TRP A 229 -8.52 5.49 -3.13
CA TRP A 229 -7.80 6.67 -3.60
C TRP A 229 -7.92 7.81 -2.59
N LEU A 230 -6.79 8.43 -2.26
CA LEU A 230 -6.72 9.76 -1.69
C LEU A 230 -6.35 10.72 -2.81
N ALA A 231 -7.35 11.41 -3.37
CA ALA A 231 -7.23 12.21 -4.57
C ALA A 231 -8.46 13.11 -4.76
N LYS A 232 -8.36 14.13 -5.61
CA LYS A 232 -9.52 14.95 -6.05
C LYS A 232 -10.20 14.41 -7.30
N ASP A 233 -9.43 13.78 -8.19
CA ASP A 233 -9.86 13.30 -9.50
C ASP A 233 -10.42 11.88 -9.45
N GLU A 234 -9.94 11.05 -8.52
CA GLU A 234 -10.43 9.68 -8.32
C GLU A 234 -11.47 9.56 -7.19
N PRO A 235 -12.54 8.75 -7.33
CA PRO A 235 -13.48 8.47 -6.24
C PRO A 235 -12.77 7.84 -5.02
N PRO A 236 -13.10 8.26 -3.79
CA PRO A 236 -14.24 9.09 -3.37
C PRO A 236 -14.02 10.61 -3.46
N ARG A 237 -12.98 11.09 -4.15
CA ARG A 237 -12.61 12.52 -4.28
C ARG A 237 -12.31 13.18 -2.93
N SER A 238 -11.63 12.42 -2.07
CA SER A 238 -11.20 12.86 -0.75
C SER A 238 -9.68 12.77 -0.66
N LEU A 239 -9.05 13.76 -0.03
CA LEU A 239 -7.61 13.77 0.26
C LEU A 239 -7.28 13.10 1.60
N SER A 240 -8.30 12.55 2.28
CA SER A 240 -8.14 11.92 3.58
C SER A 240 -9.09 10.75 3.79
N ARG A 241 -8.67 9.81 4.63
CA ARG A 241 -9.47 8.67 5.07
C ARG A 241 -9.35 8.47 6.57
N THR A 242 -10.50 8.40 7.23
CA THR A 242 -10.59 8.00 8.64
C THR A 242 -11.17 6.60 8.75
N ILE A 243 -10.51 5.74 9.52
CA ILE A 243 -10.98 4.39 9.86
C ILE A 243 -11.10 4.32 11.37
N ASN A 244 -12.30 4.03 11.87
CA ASN A 244 -12.58 3.88 13.29
C ASN A 244 -12.96 2.43 13.61
N SER A 245 -12.12 1.75 14.38
CA SER A 245 -12.35 0.40 14.91
C SER A 245 -12.30 0.39 16.43
N CYS A 246 -12.47 1.54 17.08
CA CYS A 246 -12.55 1.62 18.53
C CYS A 246 -13.81 0.90 19.01
N PRO A 247 -13.72 0.10 20.10
CA PRO A 247 -14.91 -0.47 20.71
C PRO A 247 -15.85 0.65 21.13
N ALA A 248 -17.16 0.43 20.92
CA ALA A 248 -18.21 1.33 21.35
C ALA A 248 -18.29 1.43 22.88
#